data_AF-A0A3P1XZL0-F1
#
_entry.id   AF-A0A3P1XZL0-F1
#
_cell.length_a   1.000
_cell.length_b   1.000
_cell.length_c   1.000
_cell.angle_alpha   90.00
_cell.angle_beta   90.00
_cell.angle_gamma   90.00
#
_symmetry.space_group_name_H-M   'P 1'
#
loop_
_entity.id
_entity.type
_entity.pdbx_description
1 polymer ?
#
loop_
_entity_poly.entity_id
_entity_poly.type
_entity_poly.pdbx_seq_one_letter_code
_entity_poly.pdbx_strand_id
1 'polypeptide(L)'
;MKKMMKTMSSAVFSLLVLCGACLAGARGRSFDAAYGVFIGMNGGEALRSERVLRTQTLVVDPANFGKQEIEFLRSSGHTVYGYLNIGSLEEFRPYYDRFKRLILGRYEHWDGEWWIDVSAASWRDFIVSELAAGYVKKGIDGFFVDNCDVYHYRKETGIFDGLTEVLRRLSGYGLEVLINGGDEYATAVLEKYGGIEGLFSGVNQENVFTRTDFERGTFGRNPESDKRYFMAYLERMERAGARVWLLEYTRDASMAEEIERFCSARGWGCFVSDSVELD
;
A
#
# COMPACT_ATOMS: atom_id res chain seq x y z
N MET A 1 -34.33 31.77 -83.08
CA MET A 1 -34.96 33.06 -82.67
C MET A 1 -35.97 32.78 -81.56
N LYS A 2 -35.86 33.50 -80.42
CA LYS A 2 -36.82 33.57 -79.28
C LYS A 2 -36.96 32.26 -78.46
N LYS A 3 -37.04 32.25 -77.12
CA LYS A 3 -37.07 33.28 -76.07
C LYS A 3 -36.87 32.58 -74.70
N MET A 4 -36.09 33.23 -73.83
CA MET A 4 -36.27 33.46 -72.39
C MET A 4 -37.12 32.52 -71.49
N MET A 5 -36.46 32.18 -70.38
CA MET A 5 -36.88 32.27 -68.97
C MET A 5 -37.99 31.34 -68.43
N LYS A 6 -37.59 30.51 -67.47
CA LYS A 6 -38.10 30.60 -66.09
C LYS A 6 -37.09 30.03 -65.09
N THR A 7 -36.86 30.82 -64.05
CA THR A 7 -36.06 30.58 -62.85
C THR A 7 -36.78 29.65 -61.86
N MET A 8 -36.03 28.78 -61.17
CA MET A 8 -36.27 28.32 -59.79
C MET A 8 -35.01 27.54 -59.37
N SER A 9 -34.09 28.20 -58.66
CA SER A 9 -33.97 28.26 -57.20
C SER A 9 -33.20 27.06 -56.63
N SER A 10 -32.07 27.42 -56.03
CA SER A 10 -30.99 26.60 -55.49
C SER A 10 -31.40 25.75 -54.28
N ALA A 11 -30.84 24.55 -54.18
CA ALA A 11 -30.24 23.98 -52.96
C ALA A 11 -30.02 22.46 -53.16
N VAL A 12 -28.82 22.05 -53.60
CA VAL A 12 -28.36 20.67 -53.43
C VAL A 12 -27.37 20.68 -52.28
N PHE A 13 -27.81 20.07 -51.19
CA PHE A 13 -27.11 19.94 -49.91
C PHE A 13 -25.97 18.92 -50.08
N SER A 14 -24.73 19.40 -50.10
CA SER A 14 -23.55 18.53 -49.96
C SER A 14 -23.40 18.15 -48.49
N LEU A 15 -23.93 16.99 -48.09
CA LEU A 15 -23.69 16.46 -46.75
C LEU A 15 -22.38 15.66 -46.76
N LEU A 16 -21.30 16.32 -46.33
CA LEU A 16 -20.09 15.65 -45.86
C LEU A 16 -20.49 14.68 -44.74
N VAL A 17 -20.28 13.39 -44.96
CA VAL A 17 -20.25 12.38 -43.90
C VAL A 17 -18.99 12.66 -43.08
N LEU A 18 -19.14 13.43 -41.99
CA LEU A 18 -18.11 13.53 -40.97
C LEU A 18 -17.96 12.15 -40.31
N CYS A 19 -16.79 11.56 -40.53
CA CYS A 19 -16.25 10.45 -39.76
C CYS A 19 -16.03 10.95 -38.30
N GLY A 20 -17.11 10.95 -37.52
CA GLY A 20 -17.15 11.44 -36.15
C GLY A 20 -17.49 10.32 -35.17
N ALA A 21 -16.73 9.22 -35.20
CA ALA A 21 -16.84 8.16 -34.21
C ALA A 21 -15.50 7.46 -34.06
N CYS A 22 -14.70 7.90 -33.08
CA CYS A 22 -13.75 7.10 -32.29
C CYS A 22 -12.80 8.03 -31.49
N LEU A 23 -13.36 8.92 -30.68
CA LEU A 23 -12.63 9.52 -29.55
C LEU A 23 -13.59 9.60 -28.36
N ALA A 24 -14.19 8.48 -27.99
CA ALA A 24 -14.57 8.27 -26.60
C ALA A 24 -13.26 8.07 -25.85
N GLY A 25 -12.61 9.18 -25.48
CA GLY A 25 -11.47 9.13 -24.57
C GLY A 25 -11.88 8.32 -23.35
N ALA A 26 -11.02 7.39 -22.94
CA ALA A 26 -11.12 6.75 -21.64
C ALA A 26 -11.22 7.87 -20.60
N ARG A 27 -12.43 8.18 -20.15
CA ARG A 27 -12.62 8.98 -18.93
C ARG A 27 -12.07 8.09 -17.84
N GLY A 28 -10.82 8.33 -17.47
CA GLY A 28 -10.20 7.69 -16.31
C GLY A 28 -11.18 7.78 -15.16
N ARG A 29 -11.39 6.66 -14.48
CA ARG A 29 -12.27 6.59 -13.31
C ARG A 29 -11.78 7.64 -12.32
N SER A 30 -12.66 8.55 -11.89
CA SER A 30 -12.32 9.48 -10.81
C SER A 30 -12.32 8.71 -9.50
N PHE A 31 -11.17 8.65 -8.83
CA PHE A 31 -11.06 8.13 -7.48
C PHE A 31 -11.33 9.23 -6.47
N ASP A 32 -11.93 8.86 -5.35
CA ASP A 32 -12.24 9.76 -4.24
C ASP A 32 -11.13 9.79 -3.20
N ALA A 33 -10.47 8.64 -3.01
CA ALA A 33 -9.33 8.50 -2.12
C ALA A 33 -8.09 8.11 -2.92
N ALA A 34 -6.93 8.68 -2.56
CA ALA A 34 -5.67 8.37 -3.23
C ALA A 34 -5.08 7.02 -2.77
N TYR A 35 -5.39 6.61 -1.55
CA TYR A 35 -4.76 5.48 -0.86
C TYR A 35 -5.72 4.82 0.12
N GLY A 36 -5.63 3.49 0.25
CA GLY A 36 -6.35 2.74 1.27
C GLY A 36 -5.77 1.35 1.50
N VAL A 37 -5.91 0.88 2.73
CA VAL A 37 -5.38 -0.42 3.21
C VAL A 37 -6.54 -1.33 3.56
N PHE A 38 -6.62 -2.48 2.90
CA PHE A 38 -7.76 -3.40 2.93
C PHE A 38 -7.29 -4.85 3.05
N ILE A 39 -6.38 -5.11 3.99
CA ILE A 39 -5.75 -6.44 4.15
C ILE A 39 -6.69 -7.48 4.79
N GLY A 40 -7.74 -7.03 5.49
CA GLY A 40 -8.77 -7.90 6.08
C GLY A 40 -9.81 -8.43 5.09
N MET A 41 -9.89 -7.87 3.87
CA MET A 41 -10.85 -8.28 2.85
C MET A 41 -10.33 -9.42 1.97
N ASN A 42 -11.23 -10.29 1.50
CA ASN A 42 -10.95 -11.15 0.34
C ASN A 42 -11.32 -10.49 -0.99
N GLY A 43 -10.87 -11.07 -2.10
CA GLY A 43 -11.11 -10.53 -3.44
C GLY A 43 -12.59 -10.34 -3.77
N GLY A 44 -13.44 -11.28 -3.37
CA GLY A 44 -14.88 -11.18 -3.60
C GLY A 44 -15.51 -9.99 -2.88
N GLU A 45 -15.11 -9.71 -1.63
CA GLU A 45 -15.57 -8.57 -0.83
C GLU A 45 -15.06 -7.25 -1.40
N ALA A 46 -13.75 -7.16 -1.65
CA ALA A 46 -13.11 -5.96 -2.18
C ALA A 46 -13.73 -5.50 -3.51
N LEU A 47 -14.04 -6.44 -4.41
CA LEU A 47 -14.68 -6.16 -5.70
C LEU A 47 -16.14 -5.70 -5.60
N ARG A 48 -16.78 -5.85 -4.43
CA ARG A 48 -18.14 -5.37 -4.15
C ARG A 48 -18.15 -4.12 -3.27
N SER A 49 -17.01 -3.70 -2.73
CA SER A 49 -16.89 -2.55 -1.84
C SER A 49 -16.75 -1.25 -2.64
N GLU A 50 -17.72 -0.33 -2.48
CA GLU A 50 -17.62 1.00 -3.09
C GLU A 50 -16.39 1.77 -2.58
N ARG A 51 -16.03 1.62 -1.30
CA ARG A 51 -14.84 2.26 -0.71
C ARG A 51 -13.57 1.83 -1.43
N VAL A 52 -13.40 0.52 -1.67
CA VAL A 52 -12.26 -0.02 -2.42
C VAL A 52 -12.29 0.48 -3.87
N LEU A 53 -13.43 0.34 -4.56
CA LEU A 53 -13.56 0.69 -5.97
C LEU A 53 -13.45 2.20 -6.27
N ARG A 54 -13.49 3.04 -5.23
CA ARG A 54 -13.28 4.50 -5.32
C ARG A 54 -11.94 4.95 -4.74
N THR A 55 -11.04 4.02 -4.40
CA THR A 55 -9.69 4.30 -3.91
C THR A 55 -8.65 3.98 -4.98
N GLN A 56 -7.73 4.89 -5.28
CA GLN A 56 -6.76 4.73 -6.37
C GLN A 56 -5.68 3.68 -6.07
N THR A 57 -4.95 3.86 -4.97
CA THR A 57 -3.89 2.93 -4.54
C THR A 57 -4.43 2.04 -3.43
N LEU A 58 -4.37 0.74 -3.64
CA LEU A 58 -4.91 -0.27 -2.75
C LEU A 58 -3.76 -1.09 -2.16
N VAL A 59 -3.75 -1.26 -0.85
CA VAL A 59 -2.98 -2.33 -0.20
C VAL A 59 -3.95 -3.46 0.14
N VAL A 60 -3.67 -4.66 -0.35
CA VAL A 60 -4.48 -5.86 -0.09
C VAL A 60 -3.57 -7.02 0.27
N ASP A 61 -4.09 -8.04 0.96
CA ASP A 61 -3.36 -9.30 1.16
C ASP A 61 -3.50 -10.20 -0.07
N PRO A 62 -2.45 -10.38 -0.91
CA PRO A 62 -2.58 -11.18 -2.12
C PRO A 62 -2.88 -12.65 -1.83
N ALA A 63 -2.66 -13.17 -0.61
CA ALA A 63 -3.04 -14.53 -0.24
C ALA A 63 -4.56 -14.74 -0.34
N ASN A 64 -5.36 -13.70 -0.11
CA ASN A 64 -6.83 -13.73 -0.11
C ASN A 64 -7.46 -13.37 -1.47
N PHE A 65 -6.63 -13.24 -2.51
CA PHE A 65 -7.03 -12.83 -3.85
C PHE A 65 -6.56 -13.82 -4.93
N GLY A 66 -7.43 -14.07 -5.91
CA GLY A 66 -7.09 -14.72 -7.16
C GLY A 66 -6.34 -13.78 -8.11
N LYS A 67 -5.64 -14.36 -9.09
CA LYS A 67 -4.92 -13.58 -10.12
C LYS A 67 -5.87 -12.68 -10.91
N GLN A 68 -7.02 -13.22 -11.31
CA GLN A 68 -8.01 -12.50 -12.10
C GLN A 68 -8.62 -11.31 -11.35
N GLU A 69 -8.72 -11.40 -10.02
CA GLU A 69 -9.25 -10.33 -9.18
C GLU A 69 -8.26 -9.16 -9.11
N ILE A 70 -6.96 -9.44 -8.93
CA ILE A 70 -5.90 -8.43 -8.99
C ILE A 70 -5.81 -7.82 -10.40
N GLU A 71 -5.86 -8.64 -11.45
CA GLU A 71 -5.89 -8.15 -12.84
C GLU A 71 -7.11 -7.26 -13.11
N PHE A 72 -8.27 -7.57 -12.56
CA PHE A 72 -9.47 -6.74 -12.69
C PHE A 72 -9.29 -5.38 -12.00
N LEU A 73 -8.77 -5.34 -10.77
CA LEU A 73 -8.47 -4.08 -10.08
C LEU A 73 -7.50 -3.22 -10.91
N ARG A 74 -6.41 -3.82 -11.41
CA ARG A 74 -5.41 -3.09 -12.20
C ARG A 74 -5.95 -2.58 -13.53
N SER A 75 -6.66 -3.42 -14.27
CA SER A 75 -7.31 -3.03 -15.53
C SER A 75 -8.41 -1.97 -15.33
N SER A 76 -8.93 -1.84 -14.11
CA SER A 76 -9.87 -0.78 -13.71
C SER A 76 -9.19 0.53 -13.30
N GLY A 77 -7.85 0.60 -13.38
CA GLY A 77 -7.05 1.80 -13.13
C GLY A 77 -6.51 1.93 -11.70
N HIS A 78 -6.69 0.91 -10.85
CA HIS A 78 -6.10 0.89 -9.51
C HIS A 78 -4.61 0.52 -9.56
N THR A 79 -3.84 1.05 -8.60
CA THR A 79 -2.49 0.55 -8.28
C THR A 79 -2.61 -0.41 -7.11
N VAL A 80 -2.10 -1.65 -7.23
CA VAL A 80 -2.29 -2.69 -6.21
C VAL A 80 -0.97 -3.06 -5.54
N TYR A 81 -0.80 -2.66 -4.28
CA TYR A 81 0.28 -3.11 -3.42
C TYR A 81 -0.12 -4.40 -2.69
N GLY A 82 0.78 -5.37 -2.66
CA GLY A 82 0.60 -6.61 -1.91
C GLY A 82 1.21 -6.52 -0.52
N TYR A 83 0.39 -6.73 0.50
CA TYR A 83 0.85 -6.95 1.88
C TYR A 83 1.80 -8.14 1.92
N LEU A 84 2.96 -7.93 2.55
CA LEU A 84 3.99 -8.93 2.73
C LEU A 84 4.65 -8.75 4.11
N ASN A 85 4.26 -9.60 5.04
CA ASN A 85 4.92 -9.71 6.33
C ASN A 85 6.29 -10.38 6.18
N ILE A 86 7.35 -9.73 6.67
CA ILE A 86 8.73 -10.28 6.61
C ILE A 86 9.37 -10.52 7.98
N GLY A 87 8.76 -10.01 9.06
CA GLY A 87 9.36 -9.99 10.40
C GLY A 87 8.59 -10.77 11.46
N SER A 88 7.42 -11.32 11.13
CA SER A 88 6.69 -12.21 12.02
C SER A 88 6.06 -13.39 11.24
N LEU A 89 5.40 -14.27 11.98
CA LEU A 89 4.78 -15.49 11.50
C LEU A 89 3.37 -15.61 12.10
N GLU A 90 2.35 -15.57 11.25
CA GLU A 90 0.94 -15.69 11.64
C GLU A 90 0.47 -17.15 11.60
N GLU A 91 -0.24 -17.61 12.64
CA GLU A 91 -0.70 -19.00 12.80
C GLU A 91 -1.65 -19.49 11.70
N PHE A 92 -2.46 -18.60 11.14
CA PHE A 92 -3.41 -18.96 10.09
C PHE A 92 -2.75 -19.17 8.72
N ARG A 93 -1.46 -18.81 8.55
CA ARG A 93 -0.77 -18.98 7.27
C ARG A 93 -0.48 -20.45 7.00
N PRO A 94 -0.65 -20.94 5.75
CA PRO A 94 -0.43 -22.34 5.41
C PRO A 94 1.04 -22.79 5.59
N TYR A 95 1.96 -21.84 5.73
CA TYR A 95 3.38 -22.09 5.94
C TYR A 95 3.83 -21.98 7.41
N TYR A 96 2.91 -21.80 8.37
CA TYR A 96 3.24 -21.67 9.79
C TYR A 96 4.12 -22.81 10.30
N ASP A 97 3.68 -24.06 10.11
CA ASP A 97 4.41 -25.25 10.57
C ASP A 97 5.80 -25.40 9.95
N ARG A 98 6.00 -24.87 8.74
CA ARG A 98 7.30 -24.89 8.06
C ARG A 98 8.31 -23.98 8.76
N PHE A 99 7.88 -22.94 9.46
CA PHE A 99 8.77 -21.90 9.99
C PHE A 99 8.67 -21.68 11.50
N LYS A 100 7.70 -22.27 12.21
CA LYS A 100 7.52 -22.10 13.66
C LYS A 100 8.77 -22.36 14.52
N ARG A 101 9.73 -23.17 14.04
CA ARG A 101 11.02 -23.39 14.71
C ARG A 101 11.93 -22.15 14.75
N LEU A 102 11.63 -21.13 13.95
CA LEU A 102 12.37 -19.86 13.85
C LEU A 102 11.74 -18.73 14.68
N ILE A 103 10.67 -19.04 15.43
CA ILE A 103 10.01 -18.06 16.30
C ILE A 103 10.99 -17.56 17.35
N LEU A 104 11.09 -16.24 17.47
CA LEU A 104 11.87 -15.54 18.50
C LEU A 104 11.03 -15.26 19.75
N GLY A 105 9.74 -14.97 19.57
CA GLY A 105 8.83 -14.68 20.67
C GLY A 105 7.43 -14.28 20.20
N ARG A 106 6.56 -13.96 21.15
CA ARG A 106 5.20 -13.50 20.89
C ARG A 106 5.23 -12.10 20.28
N TYR A 107 4.34 -11.85 19.34
CA TYR A 107 4.05 -10.52 18.85
C TYR A 107 2.99 -9.87 19.75
N GLU A 108 3.24 -8.64 20.20
CA GLU A 108 2.36 -7.95 21.13
C GLU A 108 1.00 -7.60 20.49
N HIS A 109 -0.09 -7.76 21.25
CA HIS A 109 -1.47 -7.44 20.86
C HIS A 109 -2.12 -8.31 19.76
N TRP A 110 -1.35 -9.17 19.07
CA TRP A 110 -1.85 -10.04 18.00
C TRP A 110 -1.75 -11.51 18.41
N ASP A 111 -2.84 -12.06 18.93
CA ASP A 111 -2.92 -13.47 19.31
C ASP A 111 -2.72 -14.37 18.08
N GLY A 112 -1.77 -15.31 18.18
CA GLY A 112 -1.41 -16.20 17.08
C GLY A 112 -0.37 -15.63 16.12
N GLU A 113 0.24 -14.48 16.45
CA GLU A 113 1.37 -13.92 15.71
C GLU A 113 2.67 -13.92 16.53
N TRP A 114 3.78 -14.14 15.84
CA TRP A 114 5.07 -14.42 16.48
C TRP A 114 6.22 -13.74 15.73
N TRP A 115 7.08 -12.98 16.43
CA TRP A 115 8.34 -12.47 15.86
C TRP A 115 9.20 -13.63 15.32
N ILE A 116 9.78 -13.47 14.14
CA ILE A 116 10.56 -14.53 13.48
C ILE A 116 12.02 -14.14 13.22
N ASP A 117 12.91 -15.12 13.26
CA ASP A 117 14.33 -14.92 12.96
C ASP A 117 14.57 -14.68 11.46
N VAL A 118 14.56 -13.41 11.06
CA VAL A 118 14.87 -13.00 9.69
C VAL A 118 16.35 -13.21 9.31
N SER A 119 17.23 -13.52 10.27
CA SER A 119 18.61 -13.92 9.99
C SER A 119 18.72 -15.36 9.45
N ALA A 120 17.64 -16.14 9.49
CA ALA A 120 17.58 -17.47 8.89
C ALA A 120 17.43 -17.41 7.36
N ALA A 121 18.40 -17.96 6.62
CA ALA A 121 18.37 -18.00 5.16
C ALA A 121 17.10 -18.69 4.61
N SER A 122 16.65 -19.78 5.25
CA SER A 122 15.44 -20.49 4.83
C SER A 122 14.18 -19.63 4.89
N TRP A 123 14.12 -18.65 5.80
CA TRP A 123 13.01 -17.71 5.88
C TRP A 123 13.11 -16.66 4.76
N ARG A 124 14.27 -16.02 4.60
CA ARG A 124 14.49 -15.02 3.55
C ARG A 124 14.26 -15.57 2.15
N ASP A 125 14.76 -16.77 1.88
CA ASP A 125 14.58 -17.43 0.59
C ASP A 125 13.12 -17.75 0.30
N PHE A 126 12.37 -18.18 1.31
CA PHE A 126 10.94 -18.39 1.16
C PHE A 126 10.19 -17.08 0.89
N ILE A 127 10.40 -16.06 1.72
CA ILE A 127 9.74 -14.75 1.60
C ILE A 127 9.95 -14.15 0.21
N VAL A 128 11.19 -14.14 -0.28
CA VAL A 128 11.49 -13.50 -1.56
C VAL A 128 11.17 -14.44 -2.72
N SER A 129 11.77 -15.63 -2.74
CA SER A 129 11.81 -16.47 -3.96
C SER A 129 10.55 -17.30 -4.16
N GLU A 130 9.73 -17.50 -3.12
CA GLU A 130 8.48 -18.23 -3.20
C GLU A 130 7.27 -17.30 -3.04
N LEU A 131 7.16 -16.62 -1.89
CA LEU A 131 5.96 -15.85 -1.54
C LEU A 131 5.84 -14.57 -2.39
N ALA A 132 6.85 -13.68 -2.33
CA ALA A 132 6.86 -12.46 -3.12
C ALA A 132 6.85 -12.74 -4.62
N ALA A 133 7.62 -13.72 -5.10
CA ALA A 133 7.57 -14.19 -6.49
C ALA A 133 6.15 -14.64 -6.91
N GLY A 134 5.42 -15.30 -6.01
CA GLY A 134 4.03 -15.67 -6.20
C GLY A 134 3.12 -14.46 -6.34
N TYR A 135 3.31 -13.43 -5.51
CA TYR A 135 2.52 -12.20 -5.56
C TYR A 135 2.81 -11.40 -6.84
N VAL A 136 4.08 -11.31 -7.27
CA VAL A 136 4.46 -10.71 -8.56
C VAL A 136 3.79 -11.43 -9.73
N LYS A 137 3.70 -12.76 -9.69
CA LYS A 137 2.98 -13.54 -10.71
C LYS A 137 1.47 -13.28 -10.73
N LYS A 138 0.87 -12.91 -9.59
CA LYS A 138 -0.52 -12.44 -9.54
C LYS A 138 -0.67 -11.03 -10.13
N GLY A 139 0.44 -10.30 -10.26
CA GLY A 139 0.51 -9.03 -10.94
C GLY A 139 0.31 -7.84 -10.01
N ILE A 140 0.78 -7.86 -8.77
CA ILE A 140 0.86 -6.64 -7.94
C ILE A 140 1.77 -5.58 -8.58
N ASP A 141 1.58 -4.31 -8.21
CA ASP A 141 2.37 -3.15 -8.66
C ASP A 141 3.47 -2.76 -7.65
N GLY A 142 3.37 -3.21 -6.39
CA GLY A 142 4.30 -2.88 -5.32
C GLY A 142 4.16 -3.81 -4.12
N PHE A 143 5.14 -3.78 -3.22
CA PHE A 143 5.12 -4.48 -1.95
C PHE A 143 4.81 -3.51 -0.82
N PHE A 144 3.84 -3.86 0.02
CA PHE A 144 3.62 -3.24 1.32
C PHE A 144 4.25 -4.16 2.36
N VAL A 145 5.47 -3.84 2.79
CA VAL A 145 6.32 -4.70 3.61
C VAL A 145 6.10 -4.39 5.07
N ASP A 146 5.65 -5.38 5.82
CA ASP A 146 5.31 -5.23 7.23
C ASP A 146 6.35 -5.88 8.15
N ASN A 147 6.36 -5.43 9.42
CA ASN A 147 7.13 -6.01 10.51
C ASN A 147 8.65 -5.90 10.40
N CYS A 148 9.17 -4.84 9.78
CA CYS A 148 10.58 -4.46 9.94
C CYS A 148 10.94 -4.14 11.41
N ASP A 149 9.94 -3.92 12.26
CA ASP A 149 10.03 -3.75 13.73
C ASP A 149 10.62 -4.95 14.47
N VAL A 150 10.76 -6.11 13.82
CA VAL A 150 11.54 -7.22 14.38
C VAL A 150 12.97 -6.79 14.75
N TYR A 151 13.51 -5.76 14.10
CA TYR A 151 14.79 -5.16 14.49
C TYR A 151 14.72 -4.36 15.79
N HIS A 152 13.60 -3.67 16.06
CA HIS A 152 13.36 -3.05 17.37
C HIS A 152 13.26 -4.14 18.45
N TYR A 153 12.48 -5.19 18.17
CA TYR A 153 12.30 -6.33 19.07
C TYR A 153 13.64 -7.03 19.38
N ARG A 154 14.48 -7.25 18.36
CA ARG A 154 15.78 -7.91 18.48
C ARG A 154 16.87 -7.17 17.71
N LYS A 155 17.53 -6.25 18.41
CA LYS A 155 18.53 -5.30 17.90
C LYS A 155 19.90 -5.93 17.61
N GLU A 156 19.92 -6.95 16.76
CA GLU A 156 21.12 -7.71 16.40
C GLU A 156 21.52 -7.49 14.93
N THR A 157 22.82 -7.57 14.64
CA THR A 157 23.36 -7.39 13.28
C THR A 157 22.75 -8.38 12.29
N GLY A 158 22.51 -9.63 12.70
CA GLY A 158 21.89 -10.63 11.85
C GLY A 158 20.45 -10.30 11.43
N ILE A 159 19.68 -9.65 12.31
CA ILE A 159 18.32 -9.19 12.02
C ILE A 159 18.36 -8.02 11.04
N PHE A 160 19.21 -7.02 11.31
CA PHE A 160 19.41 -5.88 10.41
C PHE A 160 19.86 -6.32 9.01
N ASP A 161 20.90 -7.15 8.93
CA ASP A 161 21.45 -7.61 7.66
C ASP A 161 20.44 -8.52 6.93
N GLY A 162 19.66 -9.32 7.68
CA GLY A 162 18.58 -10.15 7.14
C GLY A 162 17.47 -9.32 6.49
N LEU A 163 16.94 -8.31 7.18
CA LEU A 163 15.95 -7.36 6.63
C LEU A 163 16.52 -6.63 5.40
N THR A 164 17.78 -6.19 5.48
CA THR A 164 18.45 -5.51 4.37
C THR A 164 18.57 -6.40 3.14
N GLU A 165 18.87 -7.69 3.32
CA GLU A 165 18.93 -8.65 2.23
C GLU A 165 17.55 -8.87 1.60
N VAL A 166 16.50 -9.05 2.41
CA VAL A 166 15.12 -9.21 1.94
C VAL A 166 14.70 -7.99 1.12
N LEU A 167 14.82 -6.79 1.67
CA LEU A 167 14.40 -5.55 1.00
C LEU A 167 15.18 -5.29 -0.29
N ARG A 168 16.49 -5.56 -0.32
CA ARG A 168 17.29 -5.47 -1.54
C ARG A 168 16.78 -6.42 -2.63
N ARG A 169 16.46 -7.66 -2.25
CA ARG A 169 15.94 -8.66 -3.19
C ARG A 169 14.52 -8.32 -3.66
N LEU A 170 13.67 -7.77 -2.78
CA LEU A 170 12.34 -7.28 -3.16
C LEU A 170 12.43 -6.11 -4.15
N SER A 171 13.29 -5.13 -3.88
CA SER A 171 13.58 -4.02 -4.82
C SER A 171 14.10 -4.53 -6.17
N GLY A 172 14.82 -5.66 -6.18
CA GLY A 172 15.29 -6.34 -7.39
C GLY A 172 14.19 -6.83 -8.34
N TYR A 173 12.93 -6.94 -7.90
CA TYR A 173 11.78 -7.18 -8.81
C TYR A 173 11.44 -5.97 -9.68
N GLY A 174 12.03 -4.79 -9.42
CA GLY A 174 11.71 -3.54 -10.11
C GLY A 174 10.35 -2.96 -9.72
N LEU A 175 9.80 -3.41 -8.59
CA LEU A 175 8.57 -2.91 -8.00
C LEU A 175 8.87 -1.97 -6.82
N GLU A 176 7.92 -1.10 -6.51
CA GLU A 176 8.02 -0.22 -5.37
C GLU A 176 7.92 -1.02 -4.07
N VAL A 177 8.68 -0.61 -3.05
CA VAL A 177 8.66 -1.22 -1.72
C VAL A 177 8.32 -0.15 -0.70
N LEU A 178 7.18 -0.31 -0.02
CA LEU A 178 6.65 0.57 0.99
C LEU A 178 6.73 -0.14 2.34
N ILE A 179 7.61 0.31 3.24
CA ILE A 179 7.75 -0.28 4.58
C ILE A 179 6.63 0.26 5.47
N ASN A 180 5.90 -0.60 6.16
CA ASN A 180 4.97 -0.26 7.24
C ASN A 180 5.69 -0.34 8.59
N GLY A 181 5.59 0.72 9.40
CA GLY A 181 6.33 0.81 10.66
C GLY A 181 7.84 0.74 10.44
N GLY A 182 8.55 -0.03 11.26
CA GLY A 182 9.98 -0.30 11.09
C GLY A 182 10.88 0.92 11.17
N ASP A 183 10.46 1.94 11.90
CA ASP A 183 11.09 3.27 11.92
C ASP A 183 12.55 3.22 12.39
N GLU A 184 12.85 2.39 13.39
CA GLU A 184 14.21 2.16 13.87
C GLU A 184 15.11 1.50 12.82
N TYR A 185 14.57 0.53 12.08
CA TYR A 185 15.30 -0.13 11.00
C TYR A 185 15.56 0.83 9.84
N ALA A 186 14.54 1.55 9.38
CA ALA A 186 14.66 2.51 8.29
C ALA A 186 15.63 3.65 8.65
N THR A 187 15.62 4.11 9.90
CA THR A 187 16.59 5.07 10.42
C THR A 187 18.00 4.51 10.41
N ALA A 188 18.20 3.28 10.89
CA ALA A 188 19.51 2.63 10.89
C ALA A 188 20.05 2.38 9.47
N VAL A 189 19.19 2.08 8.50
CA VAL A 189 19.56 1.99 7.07
C VAL A 189 20.10 3.32 6.58
N LEU A 190 19.37 4.41 6.81
CA LEU A 190 19.77 5.74 6.36
C LEU A 190 21.09 6.17 7.01
N GLU A 191 21.33 5.82 8.27
CA GLU A 191 22.57 6.11 8.98
C GLU A 191 23.75 5.28 8.48
N LYS A 192 23.53 3.99 8.19
CA LYS A 192 24.58 3.08 7.75
C LYS A 192 24.97 3.29 6.28
N TYR A 193 24.00 3.58 5.43
CA TYR A 193 24.19 3.63 3.97
C TYR A 193 24.09 5.04 3.37
N GLY A 194 23.63 6.03 4.12
CA GLY A 194 23.47 7.41 3.63
C GLY A 194 22.30 7.61 2.67
N GLY A 195 21.51 6.57 2.40
CA GLY A 195 20.35 6.60 1.52
C GLY A 195 19.54 5.32 1.59
N ILE A 196 18.39 5.32 0.92
CA ILE A 196 17.41 4.21 0.90
C ILE A 196 17.36 3.46 -0.44
N GLU A 197 18.12 3.95 -1.43
CA GLU A 197 18.06 3.49 -2.81
C GLU A 197 18.45 2.02 -2.95
N GLY A 198 17.66 1.27 -3.72
CA GLY A 198 17.80 -0.17 -3.87
C GLY A 198 17.33 -1.00 -2.67
N LEU A 199 16.68 -0.38 -1.67
CA LEU A 199 16.08 -1.07 -0.52
C LEU A 199 14.58 -0.82 -0.43
N PHE A 200 14.16 0.44 -0.37
CA PHE A 200 12.74 0.81 -0.32
C PHE A 200 12.49 2.17 -0.97
N SER A 201 11.23 2.40 -1.36
CA SER A 201 10.77 3.58 -2.09
C SER A 201 9.92 4.51 -1.22
N GLY A 202 9.46 4.03 -0.07
CA GLY A 202 8.54 4.75 0.79
C GLY A 202 8.34 4.13 2.16
N VAL A 203 7.68 4.88 3.02
CA VAL A 203 7.30 4.46 4.38
C VAL A 203 5.81 4.76 4.63
N ASN A 204 5.12 3.82 5.26
CA ASN A 204 3.80 3.97 5.85
C ASN A 204 3.97 3.91 7.37
N GLN A 205 3.40 4.87 8.09
CA GLN A 205 3.41 4.86 9.55
C GLN A 205 1.99 4.80 10.08
N GLU A 206 1.77 3.84 10.98
CA GLU A 206 0.54 3.73 11.73
C GLU A 206 0.57 4.61 12.98
N ASN A 207 -0.59 5.12 13.40
CA ASN A 207 -0.79 5.77 14.70
C ASN A 207 0.12 6.99 14.95
N VAL A 208 0.29 7.90 13.98
CA VAL A 208 1.02 9.16 14.21
C VAL A 208 0.17 10.15 15.01
N PHE A 209 -1.09 10.34 14.58
CA PHE A 209 -2.06 11.23 15.22
C PHE A 209 -2.96 10.48 16.20
N THR A 210 -3.25 9.23 15.91
CA THR A 210 -4.18 8.39 16.67
C THR A 210 -3.42 7.37 17.49
N ARG A 211 -4.07 6.84 18.52
CA ARG A 211 -3.59 5.72 19.32
C ARG A 211 -4.68 4.67 19.41
N THR A 212 -4.29 3.42 19.26
CA THR A 212 -5.15 2.26 19.45
C THR A 212 -5.01 1.72 20.87
N ASP A 213 -6.14 1.51 21.54
CA ASP A 213 -6.24 0.70 22.76
C ASP A 213 -6.77 -0.68 22.34
N PHE A 214 -5.84 -1.62 22.14
CA PHE A 214 -6.14 -2.97 21.65
C PHE A 214 -6.96 -3.79 22.66
N GLU A 215 -6.79 -3.56 23.97
CA GLU A 215 -7.56 -4.28 24.99
C GLU A 215 -9.04 -3.85 24.97
N ARG A 216 -9.31 -2.58 24.69
CA ARG A 216 -10.67 -2.02 24.69
C ARG A 216 -11.30 -1.89 23.30
N GLY A 217 -10.54 -2.06 22.23
CA GLY A 217 -11.01 -1.83 20.85
C GLY A 217 -11.41 -0.37 20.58
N THR A 218 -10.74 0.57 21.25
CA THR A 218 -11.04 2.01 21.16
C THR A 218 -9.87 2.81 20.61
N PHE A 219 -10.20 3.95 20.00
CA PHE A 219 -9.20 4.88 19.47
C PHE A 219 -9.18 6.18 20.25
N GLY A 220 -7.99 6.76 20.38
CA GLY A 220 -7.76 8.05 21.00
C GLY A 220 -6.73 8.87 20.23
N ARG A 221 -6.40 10.04 20.77
CA ARG A 221 -5.31 10.87 20.25
C ARG A 221 -3.97 10.36 20.79
N ASN A 222 -2.96 10.28 19.93
CA ASN A 222 -1.62 9.93 20.35
C ASN A 222 -1.00 11.07 21.20
N PRO A 223 -0.20 10.78 22.23
CA PRO A 223 0.53 11.82 22.95
C PRO A 223 1.39 12.68 22.02
N GLU A 224 1.51 13.97 22.33
CA GLU A 224 2.27 14.90 21.50
C GLU A 224 3.77 14.55 21.39
N SER A 225 4.32 13.84 22.39
CA SER A 225 5.68 13.28 22.32
C SER A 225 5.84 12.27 21.18
N ASP A 226 4.87 11.38 21.05
CA ASP A 226 4.92 10.22 20.15
C ASP A 226 4.64 10.69 18.73
N LYS A 227 3.65 11.58 18.58
CA LYS A 227 3.41 12.31 17.32
C LYS A 227 4.67 13.04 16.87
N ARG A 228 5.35 13.78 17.75
CA ARG A 228 6.58 14.52 17.40
C ARG A 228 7.70 13.59 16.97
N TYR A 229 7.85 12.45 17.65
CA TYR A 229 8.83 11.43 17.30
C TYR A 229 8.59 10.90 15.88
N PHE A 230 7.39 10.40 15.59
CA PHE A 230 7.07 9.87 14.26
C PHE A 230 7.14 10.94 13.18
N MET A 231 6.68 12.17 13.45
CA MET A 231 6.84 13.27 12.50
C MET A 231 8.31 13.54 12.17
N ALA A 232 9.20 13.57 13.17
CA ALA A 232 10.63 13.77 12.92
C ALA A 232 11.26 12.63 12.07
N TYR A 233 10.84 11.39 12.34
CA TYR A 233 11.21 10.22 11.53
C TYR A 233 10.73 10.34 10.08
N LEU A 234 9.44 10.61 9.88
CA LEU A 234 8.82 10.70 8.55
C LEU A 234 9.43 11.83 7.72
N GLU A 235 9.70 12.99 8.32
CA GLU A 235 10.39 14.08 7.65
C GLU A 235 11.82 13.72 7.26
N ARG A 236 12.50 12.87 8.05
CA ARG A 236 13.84 12.38 7.72
C ARG A 236 13.78 11.42 6.54
N MET A 237 12.77 10.55 6.47
CA MET A 237 12.56 9.65 5.34
C MET A 237 12.18 10.42 4.07
N GLU A 238 11.27 11.39 4.17
CA GLU A 238 10.88 12.29 3.07
C GLU A 238 12.11 13.02 2.48
N ARG A 239 12.98 13.58 3.33
CA ARG A 239 14.24 14.21 2.88
C ARG A 239 15.21 13.22 2.21
N ALA A 240 15.14 11.94 2.54
CA ALA A 240 15.92 10.88 1.90
C ALA A 240 15.29 10.38 0.59
N GLY A 241 14.16 10.97 0.16
CA GLY A 241 13.46 10.63 -1.08
C GLY A 241 12.36 9.59 -0.93
N ALA A 242 12.04 9.17 0.30
CA ALA A 242 10.92 8.26 0.54
C ALA A 242 9.59 8.98 0.30
N ARG A 243 8.65 8.33 -0.38
CA ARG A 243 7.25 8.72 -0.31
C ARG A 243 6.68 8.36 1.07
N VAL A 244 5.76 9.16 1.57
CA VAL A 244 5.20 9.01 2.93
C VAL A 244 3.69 8.80 2.88
N TRP A 245 3.24 7.80 3.64
CA TRP A 245 1.83 7.51 3.88
C TRP A 245 1.55 7.39 5.37
N LEU A 246 0.36 7.82 5.77
CA LEU A 246 -0.18 7.58 7.10
C LEU A 246 -1.34 6.59 7.04
N LEU A 247 -1.37 5.71 8.04
CA LEU A 247 -2.51 4.89 8.38
C LEU A 247 -2.95 5.23 9.81
N GLU A 248 -4.17 5.72 9.95
CA GLU A 248 -4.68 6.22 11.23
C GLU A 248 -6.00 5.54 11.59
N TYR A 249 -6.27 5.41 12.87
CA TYR A 249 -7.46 4.73 13.36
C TYR A 249 -8.31 5.67 14.21
N THR A 250 -9.51 6.01 13.74
CA THR A 250 -10.47 6.81 14.52
C THR A 250 -11.90 6.65 14.02
N ARG A 251 -12.86 6.77 14.94
CA ARG A 251 -14.29 6.89 14.64
C ARG A 251 -14.79 8.34 14.75
N ASP A 252 -13.90 9.26 15.14
CA ASP A 252 -14.18 10.69 15.24
C ASP A 252 -13.96 11.36 13.87
N ALA A 253 -15.05 11.79 13.24
CA ALA A 253 -15.02 12.43 11.92
C ALA A 253 -14.22 13.74 11.91
N SER A 254 -14.19 14.50 13.01
CA SER A 254 -13.44 15.76 13.09
C SER A 254 -11.94 15.48 13.12
N MET A 255 -11.53 14.42 13.83
CA MET A 255 -10.15 13.97 13.86
C MET A 255 -9.72 13.40 12.52
N ALA A 256 -10.56 12.59 11.86
CA ALA A 256 -10.28 12.09 10.52
C ALA A 256 -10.04 13.24 9.53
N GLU A 257 -10.91 14.25 9.52
CA GLU A 257 -10.78 15.41 8.64
C GLU A 257 -9.54 16.28 8.97
N GLU A 258 -9.14 16.39 10.24
CA GLU A 258 -7.87 17.03 10.65
C GLU A 258 -6.67 16.33 10.01
N ILE A 259 -6.62 15.00 10.11
CA ILE A 259 -5.53 14.17 9.59
C ILE A 259 -5.49 14.23 8.06
N GLU A 260 -6.63 14.07 7.39
CA GLU A 260 -6.70 14.12 5.93
C GLU A 260 -6.27 15.48 5.37
N ARG A 261 -6.69 16.59 6.00
CA ARG A 261 -6.22 17.93 5.64
C ARG A 261 -4.72 18.09 5.85
N PHE A 262 -4.18 17.55 6.94
CA PHE A 262 -2.75 17.58 7.20
C PHE A 262 -1.97 16.86 6.10
N CYS A 263 -2.34 15.62 5.78
CA CYS A 263 -1.68 14.84 4.73
C CYS A 263 -1.80 15.51 3.36
N SER A 264 -2.99 16.02 3.02
CA SER A 264 -3.22 16.74 1.76
C SER A 264 -2.33 17.98 1.63
N ALA A 265 -2.21 18.79 2.69
CA ALA A 265 -1.35 19.97 2.70
C ALA A 265 0.14 19.63 2.58
N ARG A 266 0.55 18.43 3.04
CA ARG A 266 1.92 17.94 2.99
C ARG A 266 2.24 17.20 1.68
N GLY A 267 1.22 16.74 0.95
CA GLY A 267 1.37 15.86 -0.21
C GLY A 267 1.61 14.39 0.16
N TRP A 268 1.25 13.99 1.38
CA TRP A 268 1.38 12.61 1.87
C TRP A 268 0.13 11.81 1.56
N GLY A 269 0.29 10.50 1.36
CA GLY A 269 -0.86 9.61 1.30
C GLY A 269 -1.48 9.41 2.69
N CYS A 270 -2.79 9.20 2.73
CA CYS A 270 -3.50 9.06 3.99
C CYS A 270 -4.63 8.04 3.86
N PHE A 271 -4.74 7.16 4.83
CA PHE A 271 -5.90 6.32 5.03
C PHE A 271 -6.32 6.37 6.49
N VAL A 272 -7.56 6.80 6.74
CA VAL A 272 -8.16 6.77 8.08
C VAL A 272 -9.18 5.64 8.12
N SER A 273 -8.97 4.70 9.04
CA SER A 273 -9.82 3.54 9.27
C SER A 273 -10.58 3.66 10.59
N ASP A 274 -11.78 3.10 10.64
CA ASP A 274 -12.57 2.93 11.86
C ASP A 274 -12.43 1.51 12.47
N SER A 275 -11.58 0.69 11.86
CA SER A 275 -11.31 -0.71 12.21
C SER A 275 -9.81 -1.02 12.05
N VAL A 276 -9.24 -1.74 13.03
CA VAL A 276 -7.87 -2.29 12.94
C VAL A 276 -7.80 -3.53 12.05
N GLU A 277 -8.94 -4.16 11.77
CA GLU A 277 -9.03 -5.32 10.89
C GLU A 277 -8.86 -4.94 9.42
N LEU A 278 -9.04 -3.65 9.09
CA LEU A 278 -8.86 -3.10 7.74
C LEU A 278 -9.77 -3.82 6.72
N ASP A 279 -11.04 -3.96 7.10
CA ASP A 279 -12.14 -4.63 6.38
C ASP A 279 -13.24 -3.68 5.87
#